data_AF-A0A1I7J5U3-F1
#
_entry.id   AF-A0A1I7J5U3-F1
#
_cell.length_a   1.000
_cell.length_b   1.000
_cell.length_c   1.000
_cell.angle_alpha   90.00
_cell.angle_beta   90.00
_cell.angle_gamma   90.00
#
_symmetry.space_group_name_H-M   'P 1'
#
loop_
_entity.id
_entity.type
_entity.pdbx_description
1 polymer ?
#
loop_
_entity_poly.entity_id
_entity_poly.type
_entity_poly.pdbx_seq_one_letter_code
_entity_poly.pdbx_strand_id
1 'polypeptide(L)'
;MLKMVGDLVKDNMNIDDKVIAESMMTAAKDGALLYLNSAVTSTNSELRGIYTAAVGQMLEGDAALTELCIKKDWIKPCETAISQLSCAVNCAKDTVENKK
;
A
#
# COMPACT_ATOMS: atom_id res chain seq x y z
N MET A 1 1.91 -13.59 33.57
CA MET A 1 0.52 -13.26 33.19
C MET A 1 0.47 -12.25 32.03
N LEU A 2 1.03 -11.03 32.16
CA LEU A 2 1.14 -10.06 31.06
C LEU A 2 1.87 -10.59 29.81
N LYS A 3 2.94 -11.38 29.99
CA LYS A 3 3.68 -12.01 28.89
C LYS A 3 2.83 -13.06 28.14
N MET A 4 2.09 -13.89 28.87
CA MET A 4 1.15 -14.87 28.28
C MET A 4 0.00 -14.20 27.53
N VAL A 5 -0.54 -13.08 28.02
CA VAL A 5 -1.57 -12.30 27.28
C VAL A 5 -0.96 -11.65 26.03
N GLY A 6 0.25 -11.11 26.12
CA GLY A 6 0.96 -10.54 24.98
C GLY A 6 1.35 -11.58 23.92
N ASP A 7 1.76 -12.78 24.34
CA ASP A 7 2.08 -13.90 23.46
C ASP A 7 0.80 -14.48 22.85
N LEU A 8 -0.31 -14.60 23.60
CA LEU A 8 -1.62 -15.01 23.06
C LEU A 8 -2.19 -14.00 22.04
N VAL A 9 -2.00 -12.70 22.25
CA VAL A 9 -2.41 -11.65 21.30
C VAL A 9 -1.53 -11.67 20.04
N LYS A 10 -0.23 -11.94 20.18
CA LYS A 10 0.68 -12.14 19.04
C LYS A 10 0.39 -13.42 18.26
N ASP A 11 0.16 -14.53 18.95
CA ASP A 11 -0.17 -15.83 18.34
C ASP A 11 -1.55 -15.80 17.66
N ASN A 12 -2.51 -15.01 18.17
CA ASN A 12 -3.80 -14.78 17.51
C ASN A 12 -3.77 -13.70 16.40
N MET A 13 -2.73 -12.88 16.31
CA MET A 13 -2.54 -11.90 15.24
C MET A 13 -1.31 -12.26 14.41
N ASN A 14 -1.35 -13.44 13.77
CA ASN A 14 -0.45 -13.72 12.66
C ASN A 14 -0.92 -12.93 11.44
N ILE A 15 -0.55 -11.64 11.37
CA ILE A 15 -0.81 -10.81 10.21
C ILE A 15 0.21 -11.19 9.13
N ASP A 16 -0.28 -11.65 7.99
CA ASP A 16 0.54 -12.01 6.83
C ASP A 16 1.43 -10.82 6.41
N ASP A 17 2.73 -11.05 6.21
CA ASP A 17 3.68 -10.04 5.75
C ASP A 17 3.22 -9.37 4.44
N LYS A 18 2.51 -10.11 3.57
CA LYS A 18 1.87 -9.55 2.38
C LYS A 18 0.84 -8.48 2.74
N VAL A 19 -0.02 -8.76 3.73
CA VAL A 19 -1.05 -7.83 4.20
C VAL A 19 -0.42 -6.60 4.84
N ILE A 20 0.69 -6.78 5.57
CA ILE A 20 1.47 -5.65 6.12
C ILE A 20 2.01 -4.78 4.97
N ALA A 21 2.65 -5.39 3.97
CA ALA A 21 3.21 -4.67 2.84
C ALA A 21 2.14 -3.94 2.01
N GLU A 22 1.01 -4.58 1.73
CA GLU A 22 -0.14 -3.96 1.05
C GLU A 22 -0.73 -2.78 1.84
N SER A 23 -0.81 -2.92 3.17
CA SER A 23 -1.25 -1.84 4.06
C SER A 23 -0.28 -0.65 4.03
N MET A 24 1.04 -0.93 4.05
CA MET A 24 2.07 0.11 3.96
C MET A 24 2.08 0.81 2.59
N MET A 25 1.88 0.07 1.50
CA MET A 25 1.74 0.65 0.14
C MET A 25 0.51 1.56 0.06
N THR A 26 -0.62 1.12 0.62
CA THR A 26 -1.84 1.96 0.68
C THR A 26 -1.58 3.24 1.47
N ALA A 27 -0.96 3.12 2.65
CA ALA A 27 -0.61 4.28 3.47
C ALA A 27 0.36 5.24 2.76
N ALA A 28 1.35 4.72 2.01
CA ALA A 28 2.28 5.53 1.24
C ALA A 28 1.56 6.30 0.11
N LYS A 29 0.63 5.67 -0.61
CA LYS A 29 -0.20 6.33 -1.64
C LYS A 29 -1.08 7.41 -1.06
N ASP A 30 -1.77 7.13 0.05
CA ASP A 30 -2.62 8.09 0.74
C ASP A 30 -1.80 9.26 1.29
N GLY A 31 -0.61 8.98 1.85
CA GLY A 31 0.34 9.99 2.29
C GLY A 31 0.84 10.88 1.15
N ALA A 32 1.20 10.29 0.01
CA ALA A 32 1.60 11.03 -1.18
C ALA A 32 0.48 11.95 -1.69
N LEU A 33 -0.77 11.46 -1.73
CA LEU A 33 -1.94 12.26 -2.10
C LEU A 33 -2.21 13.40 -1.10
N LEU A 34 -2.10 13.13 0.20
CA LEU A 34 -2.24 14.14 1.25
C LEU A 34 -1.22 15.27 1.09
N TYR A 35 0.06 14.92 0.93
CA TYR A 35 1.12 15.91 0.76
C TYR A 35 1.02 16.63 -0.58
N LEU A 36 0.60 15.95 -1.65
CA LEU A 36 0.36 16.58 -2.95
C LEU A 36 -0.75 17.63 -2.84
N ASN A 37 -1.88 17.27 -2.25
CA ASN A 37 -2.99 18.19 -2.03
C ASN A 37 -2.57 19.40 -1.18
N SER A 38 -1.75 19.16 -0.15
CA SER A 38 -1.20 20.24 0.69
C SER A 38 -0.24 21.14 -0.10
N ALA A 39 0.61 20.57 -0.96
CA ALA A 39 1.54 21.33 -1.80
C ALA A 39 0.83 22.24 -2.80
N VAL A 40 -0.20 21.73 -3.48
CA VAL A 40 -0.92 22.49 -4.53
C VAL A 40 -1.88 23.54 -3.97
N THR A 41 -2.35 23.36 -2.73
CA THR A 41 -3.24 24.33 -2.06
C THR A 41 -2.48 25.33 -1.19
N SER A 42 -1.21 25.06 -0.85
CA SER A 42 -0.41 25.96 -0.02
C SER A 42 -0.04 27.26 -0.75
N THR A 43 -0.43 28.39 -0.14
CA THR A 43 -0.03 29.73 -0.56
C THR A 43 1.38 30.11 -0.06
N ASN A 44 1.92 29.40 0.93
CA ASN A 44 3.28 29.60 1.44
C ASN A 44 4.27 28.73 0.64
N SER A 45 5.28 29.36 0.04
CA SER A 45 6.30 28.70 -0.78
C SER A 45 7.22 27.76 -0.01
N GLU A 46 7.53 28.07 1.24
CA GLU A 46 8.37 27.22 2.10
C GLU A 46 7.63 25.94 2.48
N LEU A 47 6.38 26.07 2.94
CA LEU A 47 5.52 24.91 3.23
C LEU A 47 5.26 24.08 1.97
N ARG A 48 5.03 24.72 0.83
CA ARG A 48 4.88 24.02 -0.46
C ARG A 48 6.13 23.18 -0.78
N GLY A 49 7.32 23.72 -0.59
CA GLY A 49 8.57 22.99 -0.80
C GLY A 49 8.69 21.76 0.10
N ILE A 50 8.34 21.89 1.39
CA ILE A 50 8.33 20.78 2.35
C ILE A 50 7.35 19.69 1.91
N TYR A 51 6.11 20.06 1.55
CA TYR A 51 5.12 19.09 1.10
C TYR A 51 5.53 18.39 -0.19
N THR A 52 6.10 19.11 -1.17
CA THR A 52 6.63 18.50 -2.40
C THR A 52 7.75 17.50 -2.11
N ALA A 53 8.65 17.79 -1.18
CA ALA A 53 9.68 16.84 -0.77
C ALA A 53 9.09 15.58 -0.10
N ALA A 54 8.06 15.76 0.74
CA ALA A 54 7.36 14.65 1.39
C ALA A 54 6.63 13.73 0.38
N VAL A 55 6.07 14.30 -0.70
CA VAL A 55 5.51 13.49 -1.81
C VAL A 55 6.58 12.56 -2.40
N GLY A 56 7.78 13.07 -2.67
CA GLY A 56 8.90 12.28 -3.19
C GLY A 56 9.25 11.10 -2.27
N GLN A 57 9.38 11.36 -0.97
CA GLN A 57 9.69 10.32 0.02
C GLN A 57 8.61 9.23 0.09
N MET A 58 7.33 9.60 0.02
CA MET A 58 6.23 8.62 0.02
C MET A 58 6.23 7.76 -1.24
N LEU A 59 6.49 8.35 -2.42
CA LEU A 59 6.58 7.62 -3.69
C LEU A 59 7.78 6.68 -3.74
N GLU A 60 8.94 7.10 -3.22
CA GLU A 60 10.12 6.25 -3.09
C GLU A 60 9.83 5.04 -2.18
N GLY A 61 9.11 5.26 -1.08
CA GLY A 61 8.64 4.19 -0.19
C GLY A 61 7.68 3.22 -0.86
N ASP A 62 6.66 3.72 -1.57
CA ASP A 62 5.70 2.88 -2.31
C ASP A 62 6.40 2.06 -3.40
N ALA A 63 7.37 2.65 -4.11
CA ALA A 63 8.16 1.96 -5.13
C ALA A 63 9.02 0.83 -4.52
N ALA A 64 9.70 1.09 -3.40
CA ALA A 64 10.51 0.08 -2.71
C ALA A 64 9.66 -1.08 -2.18
N LEU A 65 8.47 -0.79 -1.62
CA LEU A 65 7.54 -1.82 -1.17
C LEU A 65 6.96 -2.62 -2.34
N THR A 66 6.63 -1.95 -3.45
CA THR A 66 6.19 -2.62 -4.68
C THR A 66 7.25 -3.59 -5.19
N GLU A 67 8.52 -3.16 -5.25
CA GLU A 67 9.63 -4.02 -5.66
C GLU A 67 9.79 -5.22 -4.73
N LEU A 68 9.65 -5.02 -3.41
CA LEU A 68 9.67 -6.10 -2.42
C LEU A 68 8.55 -7.11 -2.65
N CYS A 69 7.31 -6.64 -2.84
CA CYS A 69 6.14 -7.46 -3.10
C CYS A 69 6.29 -8.29 -4.37
N ILE A 70 6.88 -7.72 -5.43
CA ILE A 70 7.19 -8.44 -6.67
C ILE A 70 8.25 -9.51 -6.42
N LYS A 71 9.36 -9.18 -5.73
CA LYS A 71 10.42 -10.14 -5.40
C LYS A 71 9.94 -11.30 -4.53
N LYS A 72 8.92 -11.07 -3.70
CA LYS A 72 8.28 -12.08 -2.84
C LYS A 72 7.14 -12.83 -3.54
N ASP A 73 6.86 -12.53 -4.81
CA ASP A 73 5.73 -13.06 -5.59
C ASP A 73 4.36 -12.84 -4.93
N TRP A 74 4.25 -11.79 -4.09
CA TRP A 74 3.00 -11.40 -3.44
C TRP A 74 2.08 -10.65 -4.40
N ILE A 75 2.68 -9.87 -5.32
CA ILE A 75 2.00 -9.09 -6.35
C ILE A 75 2.72 -9.37 -7.67
N LYS A 76 1.94 -9.65 -8.72
CA LYS A 76 2.48 -9.76 -10.07
C LYS A 76 2.41 -8.39 -10.75
N PRO A 77 3.52 -7.86 -11.30
CA PRO A 77 3.47 -6.67 -12.11
C PRO A 77 2.49 -6.93 -13.24
N CYS A 78 1.45 -6.12 -13.37
CA CYS A 78 0.58 -6.26 -14.52
C CYS A 78 1.33 -5.73 -15.75
N GLU A 79 1.76 -6.65 -16.62
CA GLU A 79 2.70 -6.34 -17.69
C GLU A 79 2.08 -5.53 -18.84
N THR A 80 0.75 -5.38 -18.88
CA THR A 80 0.04 -4.54 -19.85
C THR A 80 -1.29 -4.01 -19.30
N ALA A 81 -1.80 -2.91 -19.85
CA ALA A 81 -3.14 -2.40 -19.50
C ALA A 81 -4.26 -3.44 -19.72
N ILE A 82 -4.10 -4.32 -20.72
CA ILE A 82 -5.00 -5.45 -20.97
C ILE A 82 -4.90 -6.47 -19.83
N SER A 83 -3.69 -6.81 -19.39
CA SER A 83 -3.45 -7.67 -18.22
C SER A 83 -4.06 -7.09 -16.95
N GLN A 84 -3.95 -5.77 -16.72
CA GLN A 84 -4.59 -5.08 -15.58
C GLN A 84 -6.10 -5.24 -15.61
N LEU A 85 -6.72 -4.97 -16.76
CA LEU A 85 -8.16 -5.05 -16.93
C LEU A 85 -8.66 -6.49 -16.77
N SER A 86 -7.96 -7.46 -17.36
CA SER A 86 -8.29 -8.87 -17.23
C SER A 86 -8.14 -9.38 -15.79
N CYS A 87 -7.09 -8.96 -15.08
CA CYS A 87 -6.89 -9.31 -13.67
C CYS A 87 -8.02 -8.75 -12.80
N ALA A 88 -8.36 -7.47 -12.96
CA ALA A 88 -9.46 -6.84 -12.22
C ALA A 88 -10.82 -7.53 -12.48
N VAL A 89 -11.13 -7.89 -13.73
CA VAL A 89 -12.35 -8.61 -14.09
C VAL A 89 -12.37 -10.02 -13.48
N ASN A 90 -11.24 -10.72 -13.50
CA ASN A 90 -11.15 -12.06 -12.92
C ASN A 90 -11.29 -12.03 -11.40
N CYS A 91 -10.60 -11.11 -10.71
CA CYS A 91 -10.77 -10.93 -9.26
C CYS A 91 -12.22 -10.58 -8.88
N ALA A 92 -12.89 -9.75 -9.67
CA ALA A 92 -14.30 -9.43 -9.45
C ALA A 92 -15.20 -10.66 -9.63
N LYS A 93 -14.97 -11.47 -10.68
CA LYS A 93 -15.70 -12.74 -10.88
C LYS A 93 -15.47 -13.73 -9.75
N ASP A 94 -14.22 -13.95 -9.36
CA ASP A 94 -13.88 -14.87 -8.26
C ASP A 94 -14.55 -14.45 -6.95
N THR A 95 -14.69 -13.14 -6.70
CA THR A 95 -15.41 -12.63 -5.52
C THR A 95 -16.92 -12.87 -5.59
N VAL A 96 -17.51 -12.83 -6.78
CA VAL A 96 -18.93 -13.13 -7.00
C VAL A 96 -19.20 -14.63 -6.93
N GLU A 97 -18.30 -15.44 -7.47
CA GLU A 97 -18.44 -16.90 -7.58
C GLU A 97 -18.05 -17.63 -6.29
N ASN A 98 -17.09 -17.12 -5.51
CA ASN A 98 -16.71 -17.66 -4.20
C ASN A 98 -17.63 -17.20 -3.05
N LYS A 99 -18.77 -16.57 -3.33
CA LYS A 99 -19.87 -16.46 -2.36
C LYS A 99 -20.59 -17.81 -2.24
N LYS A 100 -20.00 -18.75 -1.52
CA LYS A 100 -20.68 -19.91 -0.93
C LYS A 100 -20.34 -20.03 0.55
#